data_AF-A0A534CJ29-F1
#
_entry.id   AF-A0A534CJ29-F1
#
_cell.length_a   1.000
_cell.length_b   1.000
_cell.length_c   1.000
_cell.angle_alpha   90.00
_cell.angle_beta   90.00
_cell.angle_gamma   90.00
#
_symmetry.space_group_name_H-M   'P 1'
#
loop_
_entity.id
_entity.type
_entity.pdbx_description
1 polymer ?
#
loop_
_entity_poly.entity_id
_entity_poly.type
_entity_poly.pdbx_seq_one_letter_code
_entity_poly.pdbx_strand_id
1 'polypeptide(L)'
;MIFKDYVNNLYSLRQQFPKTDPLNYIAKILLNSLYGRFGMDDNFAEVNIIHKDYITDFENKFFDLISSKTELEDYYLISIKNSEKIEEDENSTHNTNVAIASAITAYSRIYMSQFKNNPKINLYYTDTDSIYTDSELDESLISETSLGKLKLENVCNKTIFLSPKVYYLETENKEVIYKVKGLKHEIELTKT
;
A
#
# COMPACT_ATOMS: atom_id res chain seq x y z
N MET A 1 6.57 22.25 -7.68
CA MET A 1 5.94 21.03 -7.12
C MET A 1 6.83 20.52 -6.00
N ILE A 2 6.31 20.36 -4.78
CA ILE A 2 7.12 20.20 -3.55
C ILE A 2 7.94 18.89 -3.52
N PHE A 3 7.52 17.85 -4.24
CA PHE A 3 8.19 16.54 -4.30
C PHE A 3 9.01 16.31 -5.59
N LYS A 4 9.22 17.35 -6.41
CA LYS A 4 9.83 17.20 -7.74
C LYS A 4 11.20 16.53 -7.67
N ASP A 5 12.08 17.04 -6.81
CA ASP A 5 13.47 16.56 -6.75
C ASP A 5 13.54 15.16 -6.13
N TYR A 6 12.73 14.90 -5.10
CA TYR A 6 12.58 13.57 -4.50
C TYR A 6 12.18 12.52 -5.55
N VAL A 7 11.11 12.80 -6.30
CA VAL A 7 10.60 11.90 -7.33
C VAL A 7 11.62 11.72 -8.45
N ASN A 8 12.19 12.81 -8.95
CA ASN A 8 13.17 12.76 -10.05
C ASN A 8 14.43 11.98 -9.68
N ASN A 9 14.96 12.17 -8.47
CA ASN A 9 16.16 11.49 -8.02
C ASN A 9 15.94 9.99 -7.91
N LEU A 10 14.87 9.56 -7.22
CA LEU A 10 14.58 8.14 -7.05
C LEU A 10 14.14 7.46 -8.35
N TYR A 11 13.39 8.16 -9.20
CA TYR A 11 13.01 7.64 -10.52
C TYR A 11 14.23 7.49 -11.44
N SER A 12 15.16 8.45 -11.41
CA SER A 12 16.43 8.36 -12.15
C SER A 12 17.29 7.21 -11.63
N LEU A 13 17.42 7.08 -10.31
CA LEU A 13 18.15 5.97 -9.68
C LEU A 13 17.56 4.62 -10.10
N ARG A 14 16.23 4.50 -10.10
CA ARG A 14 15.54 3.28 -10.52
C ARG A 14 15.81 2.92 -11.98
N GLN A 15 16.01 3.90 -12.86
CA GLN A 15 16.33 3.64 -14.28
C GLN A 15 17.79 3.22 -14.51
N GLN A 16 18.71 3.51 -13.58
CA GLN A 16 20.13 3.14 -13.70
C GLN A 16 20.38 1.65 -13.44
N PHE A 17 19.50 0.97 -12.71
CA PHE A 17 19.66 -0.42 -12.30
C PHE A 17 18.58 -1.34 -12.90
N PRO A 18 18.90 -2.60 -13.24
CA PRO A 18 17.91 -3.55 -13.72
C PRO A 18 16.89 -3.90 -12.63
N LYS A 19 15.71 -4.41 -13.02
CA LYS A 19 14.63 -4.75 -12.07
C LYS A 19 15.02 -5.82 -11.03
N THR A 20 16.02 -6.64 -11.32
CA THR A 20 16.57 -7.67 -10.43
C THR A 20 17.50 -7.09 -9.36
N ASP A 21 17.91 -5.83 -9.50
CA ASP A 21 18.83 -5.18 -8.58
C ASP A 21 18.10 -4.68 -7.32
N PRO A 22 18.62 -4.94 -6.11
CA PRO A 22 18.06 -4.43 -4.86
C PRO A 22 17.88 -2.90 -4.83
N LEU A 23 18.77 -2.12 -5.46
CA LEU A 23 18.65 -0.66 -5.50
C LEU A 23 17.45 -0.19 -6.32
N ASN A 24 17.12 -0.89 -7.42
CA ASN A 24 15.89 -0.62 -8.18
C ASN A 24 14.66 -0.83 -7.28
N TYR A 25 14.66 -1.93 -6.53
CA TYR A 25 13.57 -2.29 -5.62
C TYR A 25 13.42 -1.29 -4.46
N ILE A 26 14.52 -0.89 -3.81
CA ILE A 26 14.53 0.11 -2.74
C ILE A 26 14.01 1.45 -3.26
N ALA A 27 14.51 1.92 -4.41
CA ALA A 27 14.05 3.16 -5.02
C ALA A 27 12.54 3.13 -5.33
N LYS A 28 12.03 2.00 -5.82
CA LYS A 28 10.59 1.79 -6.06
C LYS A 28 9.79 1.84 -4.77
N ILE A 29 10.24 1.18 -3.70
CA ILE A 29 9.54 1.21 -2.41
C ILE A 29 9.47 2.64 -1.89
N LEU A 30 10.60 3.35 -1.85
CA LEU A 30 10.66 4.72 -1.33
C LEU A 30 9.71 5.67 -2.09
N LEU A 31 9.69 5.59 -3.42
CA LEU A 31 8.75 6.34 -4.26
C LEU A 31 7.29 6.04 -3.88
N ASN A 32 6.95 4.76 -3.69
CA ASN A 32 5.59 4.33 -3.42
C ASN A 32 5.17 4.52 -1.95
N SER A 33 6.11 4.55 -1.01
CA SER A 33 5.81 4.65 0.43
C SER A 33 5.67 6.08 0.93
N LEU A 34 6.20 7.07 0.19
CA LEU A 34 6.22 8.47 0.65
C LEU A 34 4.81 8.99 0.98
N TYR A 35 3.82 8.76 0.11
CA TYR A 35 2.47 9.25 0.38
C TYR A 35 1.82 8.53 1.58
N GLY A 36 2.13 7.24 1.77
CA GLY A 36 1.68 6.45 2.90
C GLY A 36 2.23 6.97 4.22
N ARG A 37 3.47 7.49 4.22
CA ARG A 37 4.06 8.15 5.38
C ARG A 37 3.25 9.37 5.81
N PHE A 38 2.75 10.17 4.87
CA PHE A 38 1.91 11.32 5.17
C PHE A 38 0.53 10.94 5.72
N GLY A 39 0.01 9.76 5.38
CA GLY A 39 -1.29 9.26 5.83
C GLY A 39 -1.23 8.29 7.01
N MET A 40 -0.08 8.19 7.68
CA MET A 40 0.12 7.30 8.82
C MET A 40 -0.62 7.85 10.04
N ASP A 41 -1.33 6.96 10.74
CA ASP A 41 -1.89 7.27 12.06
C ASP A 41 -0.74 7.51 13.03
N ASP A 42 -0.70 8.69 13.63
CA ASP A 42 0.32 9.11 14.60
C ASP A 42 -0.03 8.72 16.04
N ASN A 43 -1.18 8.07 16.26
CA ASN A 43 -1.55 7.47 17.54
C ASN A 43 -0.85 6.13 17.74
N PHE A 44 0.47 6.16 17.92
CA PHE A 44 1.25 4.95 18.20
C PHE A 44 0.97 4.43 19.61
N ALA A 45 0.57 3.17 19.72
CA ALA A 45 0.59 2.51 21.01
C ALA A 45 2.04 2.23 21.44
N GLU A 46 2.35 2.49 22.69
CA GLU A 46 3.62 2.07 23.26
C GLU A 46 3.49 0.61 23.71
N VAL A 47 4.50 -0.20 23.41
CA VAL A 47 4.52 -1.63 23.72
C VAL A 47 5.67 -1.90 24.68
N ASN A 48 5.31 -2.40 25.86
CA ASN A 48 6.22 -2.71 26.95
C ASN A 48 6.27 -4.22 27.19
N ILE A 49 7.47 -4.75 27.49
CA ILE A 49 7.67 -6.14 27.92
C ILE A 49 8.05 -6.11 29.40
N ILE A 50 7.15 -6.56 30.26
CA ILE A 50 7.28 -6.43 31.72
C ILE A 50 7.32 -7.82 32.34
N HIS A 51 8.32 -8.09 33.18
CA HIS A 51 8.38 -9.36 33.92
C HIS A 51 7.21 -9.46 34.91
N LYS A 52 6.69 -10.67 35.12
CA LYS A 52 5.53 -10.94 35.99
C LYS A 52 5.67 -10.35 37.39
N ASP A 53 6.88 -10.34 37.94
CA ASP A 53 7.17 -9.78 39.27
C ASP A 53 6.89 -8.27 39.40
N TYR A 54 6.91 -7.53 38.29
CA TYR A 54 6.71 -6.07 38.27
C TYR A 54 5.35 -5.64 37.70
N ILE A 55 4.46 -6.59 37.38
CA ILE A 55 3.21 -6.29 36.70
C ILE A 55 2.28 -5.42 37.54
N THR A 56 2.19 -5.69 38.84
CA THR A 56 1.29 -4.97 39.74
C THR A 56 1.66 -3.50 39.84
N ASP A 57 2.96 -3.19 39.94
CA ASP A 57 3.45 -1.82 39.96
C ASP A 57 3.18 -1.09 38.64
N PHE A 58 3.36 -1.79 37.52
CA PHE A 58 3.06 -1.25 36.19
C PHE A 58 1.56 -0.96 36.02
N GLU A 59 0.69 -1.91 36.36
CA GLU A 59 -0.76 -1.77 36.28
C GLU A 59 -1.25 -0.64 37.17
N ASN A 60 -0.74 -0.51 38.39
CA ASN A 60 -1.10 0.60 39.28
C ASN A 60 -0.77 1.97 38.69
N LYS A 61 0.31 2.07 37.90
CA LYS A 61 0.74 3.34 37.29
C LYS A 61 -0.02 3.66 35.99
N PHE A 62 -0.38 2.65 35.21
CA PHE A 62 -0.88 2.82 33.84
C PHE A 62 -2.26 2.21 33.58
N PHE A 63 -3.01 1.85 34.63
CA PHE A 63 -4.27 1.10 34.55
C PHE A 63 -5.22 1.59 33.44
N ASP A 64 -5.51 2.90 33.40
CA ASP A 64 -6.45 3.50 32.45
C ASP A 64 -5.92 3.55 31.00
N LEU A 65 -4.62 3.34 30.82
CA LEU A 65 -3.93 3.43 29.54
C LEU A 65 -3.72 2.05 28.90
N ILE A 66 -3.80 0.96 29.66
CA ILE A 66 -3.60 -0.38 29.13
C ILE A 66 -4.70 -0.71 28.10
N SER A 67 -4.30 -0.89 26.84
CA SER A 67 -5.19 -1.30 25.75
C SER A 67 -5.24 -2.81 25.56
N SER A 68 -4.13 -3.49 25.81
CA SER A 68 -4.03 -4.94 25.72
C SER A 68 -2.91 -5.49 26.60
N LYS A 69 -3.09 -6.73 27.05
CA LYS A 69 -2.13 -7.48 27.85
C LYS A 69 -2.10 -8.92 27.33
N THR A 70 -0.93 -9.38 26.91
CA THR A 70 -0.71 -10.75 26.43
C THR A 70 0.36 -11.41 27.30
N GLU A 71 0.09 -12.61 27.80
CA GLU A 71 1.05 -13.37 28.60
C GLU A 71 2.14 -13.99 27.69
N LEU A 72 3.40 -13.89 28.12
CA LEU A 72 4.59 -14.41 27.44
C LEU A 72 5.51 -15.09 28.46
N GLU A 73 5.26 -16.36 28.80
CA GLU A 73 6.04 -17.11 29.80
C GLU A 73 6.23 -16.31 31.09
N ASP A 74 7.44 -15.83 31.39
CA ASP A 74 7.74 -15.05 32.60
C ASP A 74 7.43 -13.54 32.47
N TYR A 75 6.91 -13.11 31.32
CA TYR A 75 6.64 -11.72 30.98
C TYR A 75 5.19 -11.48 30.57
N TYR A 76 4.81 -10.21 30.52
CA TYR A 76 3.64 -9.70 29.84
C TYR A 76 4.06 -8.73 28.74
N LEU A 77 3.47 -8.90 27.56
CA LEU A 77 3.46 -7.88 26.52
C LEU A 77 2.25 -6.98 26.75
N ILE A 78 2.51 -5.72 27.12
CA ILE A 78 1.48 -4.76 27.46
C ILE A 78 1.51 -3.64 26.44
N SER A 79 0.39 -3.40 25.78
CA SER A 79 0.20 -2.22 24.95
C SER A 79 -0.51 -1.16 25.77
N ILE A 80 0.05 0.05 25.80
CA ILE A 80 -0.57 1.21 26.41
C ILE A 80 -0.96 2.19 25.29
N LYS A 81 -2.18 2.73 25.40
CA LYS A 81 -2.60 3.86 24.58
C LYS A 81 -1.69 5.02 24.91
N ASN A 82 -1.24 5.72 23.88
CA ASN A 82 -0.65 7.03 24.07
C ASN A 82 -1.75 7.92 24.67
N SER A 83 -1.65 8.21 25.97
CA SER A 83 -2.48 9.25 26.55
C SER A 83 -1.96 10.55 25.98
N GLU A 84 -2.85 11.38 25.42
CA GLU A 84 -2.59 12.76 24.99
C GLU A 84 -2.16 13.69 26.15
N LYS A 85 -1.41 13.19 27.16
CA LYS A 85 -1.08 13.86 28.42
C LYS A 85 0.30 13.50 29.03
N ILE A 86 1.24 12.98 28.26
CA ILE A 86 2.65 12.98 28.70
C ILE A 86 3.41 13.96 27.83
N GLU A 87 3.24 15.22 28.21
CA GLU A 87 3.97 16.41 27.78
C GLU A 87 3.88 16.71 26.28
N GLU A 88 3.67 17.99 25.98
CA GLU A 88 4.08 18.56 24.70
C GLU A 88 5.59 18.32 24.59
N ASP A 89 5.98 17.13 24.15
CA ASP A 89 7.26 16.97 23.50
C ASP A 89 7.07 17.72 22.19
N GLU A 90 7.27 19.04 22.22
CA GLU A 90 7.27 19.97 21.08
C GLU A 90 8.21 19.47 19.96
N ASN A 91 9.00 18.43 20.23
CA ASN A 91 9.91 17.75 19.32
C ASN A 91 9.31 16.54 18.58
N SER A 92 8.16 16.00 18.99
CA SER A 92 7.51 14.86 18.30
C SER A 92 6.71 15.32 17.08
N THR A 93 7.41 15.99 16.15
CA THR A 93 6.88 16.23 14.80
C THR A 93 6.87 14.92 14.05
N HIS A 94 5.82 14.13 14.26
CA HIS A 94 5.52 13.01 13.37
C HIS A 94 5.40 13.61 11.97
N ASN A 95 6.30 13.21 11.06
CA ASN A 95 6.34 13.67 9.66
C ASN A 95 5.13 13.13 8.87
N THR A 96 3.93 13.41 9.35
CA THR A 96 2.61 13.01 8.84
C THR A 96 1.87 14.28 8.41
N ASN A 97 1.04 14.16 7.37
CA ASN A 97 0.18 15.24 6.90
C ASN A 97 -0.96 14.63 6.09
N VAL A 98 -2.08 14.38 6.76
CA VAL A 98 -3.24 13.72 6.14
C VAL A 98 -3.79 14.49 4.94
N ALA A 99 -3.63 15.81 4.90
CA ALA A 99 -4.06 16.64 3.77
C ALA A 99 -3.22 16.35 2.50
N ILE A 100 -1.90 16.18 2.64
CA ILE A 100 -1.03 15.78 1.52
C ILE A 100 -1.41 14.39 1.02
N ALA A 101 -1.58 13.41 1.91
CA ALA A 101 -1.97 12.05 1.53
C ALA A 101 -3.34 12.02 0.84
N SER A 102 -4.30 12.79 1.35
CA SER A 102 -5.64 12.94 0.78
C SER A 102 -5.60 13.58 -0.61
N ALA A 103 -4.80 14.64 -0.79
CA ALA A 103 -4.63 15.30 -2.08
C ALA A 103 -4.02 14.35 -3.12
N ILE A 104 -2.93 13.65 -2.79
CA ILE A 104 -2.30 12.65 -3.68
C ILE A 104 -3.33 11.59 -4.10
N THR A 105 -4.05 11.03 -3.13
CA THR A 105 -5.08 10.00 -3.39
C THR A 105 -6.22 10.52 -4.27
N ALA A 106 -6.67 11.76 -4.04
CA ALA A 106 -7.70 12.40 -4.84
C ALA A 106 -7.23 12.61 -6.29
N TYR A 107 -6.03 13.13 -6.50
CA TYR A 107 -5.47 13.31 -7.84
C TYR A 107 -5.28 11.97 -8.57
N SER A 108 -4.84 10.92 -7.89
CA SER A 108 -4.77 9.57 -8.48
C SER A 108 -6.14 9.07 -8.93
N ARG A 109 -7.20 9.29 -8.13
CA ARG A 109 -8.58 8.91 -8.51
C ARG A 109 -9.11 9.74 -9.67
N ILE A 110 -8.83 11.05 -9.69
CA ILE A 110 -9.19 11.93 -10.80
C ILE A 110 -8.50 11.45 -12.08
N TYR A 111 -7.21 11.15 -12.03
CA TYR A 111 -6.47 10.61 -13.16
C TYR A 111 -7.10 9.29 -13.64
N MET A 112 -7.43 8.37 -12.74
CA MET A 112 -8.06 7.11 -13.15
C MET A 112 -9.51 7.28 -13.64
N SER A 113 -10.20 8.36 -13.26
CA SER A 113 -11.58 8.61 -13.69
C SER A 113 -11.70 8.78 -15.21
N GLN A 114 -10.63 9.23 -15.88
CA GLN A 114 -10.59 9.37 -17.35
C GLN A 114 -10.73 8.02 -18.07
N PHE A 115 -10.39 6.91 -17.41
CA PHE A 115 -10.59 5.56 -17.96
C PHE A 115 -11.96 5.00 -17.56
N LYS A 116 -12.38 5.23 -16.30
CA LYS A 116 -13.62 4.68 -15.74
C LYS A 116 -14.88 5.31 -16.32
N ASN A 117 -14.83 6.59 -16.64
CA ASN A 117 -15.99 7.37 -17.10
C ASN A 117 -15.94 7.65 -18.61
N ASN A 118 -15.06 6.99 -19.35
CA ASN A 118 -14.95 7.19 -20.79
C ASN A 118 -15.84 6.19 -21.53
N PRO A 119 -16.90 6.64 -22.22
CA PRO A 119 -17.83 5.75 -22.92
C PRO A 119 -17.20 5.01 -24.12
N LYS A 120 -15.99 5.42 -24.55
CA LYS A 120 -15.23 4.72 -25.59
C LYS A 120 -14.39 3.55 -25.05
N ILE A 121 -14.27 3.43 -23.74
CA ILE A 121 -13.49 2.38 -23.08
C ILE A 121 -14.46 1.39 -22.47
N ASN A 122 -14.47 0.18 -23.02
CA ASN A 122 -15.16 -0.96 -22.45
C ASN A 122 -14.31 -1.55 -21.31
N LEU A 123 -14.48 -0.96 -20.12
CA LEU A 123 -13.70 -1.32 -18.94
C LEU A 123 -14.29 -2.53 -18.22
N TYR A 124 -13.53 -3.62 -18.14
CA TYR A 124 -13.91 -4.84 -17.42
C TYR A 124 -13.58 -4.80 -15.93
N TYR A 125 -12.43 -4.24 -15.57
CA TYR A 125 -11.96 -4.21 -14.18
C TYR A 125 -10.96 -3.09 -13.94
N THR A 126 -10.88 -2.62 -12.69
CA THR A 126 -9.90 -1.64 -12.25
C THR A 126 -9.60 -1.84 -10.76
N ASP A 127 -8.32 -1.77 -10.38
CA ASP A 127 -7.87 -1.73 -8.99
C ASP A 127 -6.80 -0.66 -8.85
N THR A 128 -7.09 0.35 -8.02
CA THR A 128 -6.23 1.51 -7.70
C THR A 128 -5.71 2.26 -8.93
N ASP A 129 -4.66 1.77 -9.58
CA ASP A 129 -3.89 2.35 -10.68
C ASP A 129 -3.80 1.42 -11.91
N SER A 130 -4.70 0.44 -12.03
CA SER A 130 -4.79 -0.49 -13.16
C SER A 130 -6.16 -0.48 -13.83
N ILE A 131 -6.18 -0.87 -15.11
CA ILE A 131 -7.40 -1.12 -15.90
C ILE A 131 -7.24 -2.40 -16.71
N TYR A 132 -8.35 -3.11 -16.90
CA TYR A 132 -8.48 -4.25 -17.83
C TYR A 132 -9.58 -3.88 -18.82
N THR A 133 -9.23 -3.84 -20.09
CA THR A 133 -10.08 -3.36 -21.18
C THR A 133 -9.68 -4.08 -22.46
N ASP A 134 -10.62 -4.29 -23.37
CA ASP A 134 -10.34 -4.70 -24.76
C ASP A 134 -10.28 -3.52 -25.73
N SER A 135 -10.58 -2.31 -25.24
CA SER A 135 -10.56 -1.10 -26.05
C SER A 135 -9.13 -0.61 -26.26
N GLU A 136 -8.83 -0.13 -27.46
CA GLU A 136 -7.58 0.56 -27.76
C GLU A 136 -7.45 1.84 -26.93
N LEU A 137 -6.25 2.05 -26.37
CA LEU A 137 -5.92 3.25 -25.62
C LEU A 137 -4.98 4.12 -26.47
N ASP A 138 -5.03 5.43 -26.24
CA ASP A 138 -4.11 6.37 -26.84
C ASP A 138 -2.65 6.01 -26.47
N GLU A 139 -1.78 5.83 -27.47
CA GLU A 139 -0.37 5.48 -27.28
C GLU A 139 0.38 6.50 -26.41
N SER A 140 -0.08 7.77 -26.40
CA SER A 140 0.48 8.80 -25.54
C SER A 140 0.31 8.48 -24.04
N LEU A 141 -0.67 7.67 -23.66
CA LEU A 141 -0.93 7.24 -22.29
C LEU A 141 -0.15 5.99 -21.89
N ILE A 142 0.50 5.30 -22.83
CA ILE A 142 1.18 4.01 -22.60
C ILE A 142 2.70 4.18 -22.61
N SER A 143 3.40 3.56 -21.66
CA SER A 143 4.86 3.41 -21.68
C SER A 143 5.34 2.39 -20.65
N GLU A 144 6.34 1.58 -21.02
CA GLU A 144 7.00 0.64 -20.12
C GLU A 144 7.84 1.31 -19.02
N THR A 145 8.31 2.53 -19.29
CA THR A 145 9.31 3.20 -18.45
C THR A 145 8.81 4.53 -17.91
N SER A 146 8.08 5.31 -18.72
CA SER A 146 7.75 6.70 -18.38
C SER A 146 6.85 6.81 -17.15
N LEU A 147 7.27 7.65 -16.21
CA LEU A 147 6.49 7.92 -15.00
C LEU A 147 5.10 8.49 -15.32
N GLY A 148 4.08 7.96 -14.67
CA GLY A 148 2.69 8.43 -14.78
C GLY A 148 1.93 7.91 -16.01
N LYS A 149 2.56 7.07 -16.85
CA LYS A 149 1.89 6.38 -17.95
C LYS A 149 1.51 4.96 -17.55
N LEU A 150 0.54 4.38 -18.26
CA LEU A 150 0.13 2.99 -18.11
C LEU A 150 1.18 2.06 -18.72
N LYS A 151 1.57 1.04 -17.96
CA LYS A 151 2.42 -0.04 -18.44
C LYS A 151 1.55 -1.20 -18.92
N LEU A 152 1.90 -1.81 -20.05
CA LEU A 152 1.22 -3.02 -20.49
C LEU A 152 1.74 -4.20 -19.66
N GLU A 153 0.99 -4.59 -18.63
CA GLU A 153 1.40 -5.70 -17.76
C GLU A 153 1.10 -7.07 -18.39
N ASN A 154 -0.11 -7.27 -18.92
CA ASN A 154 -0.55 -8.56 -19.44
C ASN A 154 -1.53 -8.39 -20.61
N VAL A 155 -1.48 -9.33 -21.56
CA VAL A 155 -2.53 -9.56 -22.57
C VAL A 155 -3.17 -10.92 -22.26
N CYS A 156 -4.50 -10.93 -22.17
CA CYS A 156 -5.26 -12.08 -21.64
C CYS A 156 -6.26 -12.62 -22.66
N ASN A 157 -6.29 -13.93 -22.84
CA ASN A 157 -7.28 -14.64 -23.66
C ASN A 157 -8.61 -14.83 -22.93
N LYS A 158 -8.55 -15.02 -21.61
CA LYS A 158 -9.73 -15.23 -20.76
C LYS A 158 -9.52 -14.55 -19.43
N THR A 159 -10.54 -13.85 -18.95
CA THR A 159 -10.55 -13.22 -17.63
C THR A 159 -11.88 -13.48 -16.93
N ILE A 160 -11.85 -13.55 -15.60
CA ILE A 160 -13.03 -13.62 -14.75
C ILE A 160 -12.80 -12.68 -13.58
N PHE A 161 -13.65 -11.67 -13.42
CA PHE A 161 -13.61 -10.72 -12.31
C PHE A 161 -14.84 -10.94 -11.44
N LEU A 162 -14.65 -11.45 -10.21
CA LEU A 162 -15.76 -11.78 -9.32
C LEU A 162 -16.05 -10.67 -8.31
N SER A 163 -15.00 -10.04 -7.79
CA SER A 163 -15.12 -8.93 -6.83
C SER A 163 -13.79 -8.16 -6.72
N PRO A 164 -13.73 -7.03 -5.97
CA PRO A 164 -12.49 -6.31 -5.77
C PRO A 164 -11.38 -7.22 -5.23
N LYS A 165 -10.28 -7.31 -5.99
CA LYS A 165 -9.11 -8.17 -5.70
C LYS A 165 -9.44 -9.68 -5.65
N VAL A 166 -10.47 -10.09 -6.40
CA VAL A 166 -10.83 -11.50 -6.64
C VAL A 166 -11.03 -11.73 -8.14
N TYR A 167 -10.01 -12.27 -8.81
CA TYR A 167 -10.03 -12.47 -10.25
C TYR A 167 -9.13 -13.62 -10.73
N TYR A 168 -9.43 -14.10 -11.92
CA TYR A 168 -8.66 -15.08 -12.71
C TYR A 168 -8.31 -14.47 -14.06
N LEU A 169 -7.06 -14.64 -14.48
CA LEU A 169 -6.55 -14.23 -15.78
C LEU A 169 -5.83 -15.43 -16.41
N GLU A 170 -6.07 -15.65 -17.69
CA GLU A 170 -5.34 -16.59 -18.53
C GLU A 170 -4.67 -15.79 -19.64
N THR A 171 -3.34 -15.71 -19.60
CA THR A 171 -2.55 -14.91 -20.54
C THR A 171 -2.46 -15.59 -21.90
N GLU A 172 -2.03 -14.86 -22.93
CA GLU A 172 -1.75 -15.44 -24.26
C GLU A 172 -0.74 -16.59 -24.22
N ASN A 173 0.21 -16.54 -23.26
CA ASN A 173 1.21 -17.58 -23.04
C ASN A 173 0.68 -18.78 -22.24
N LYS A 174 -0.64 -18.87 -22.02
CA LYS A 174 -1.32 -19.89 -21.18
C LYS A 174 -0.88 -19.88 -19.71
N GLU A 175 -0.28 -18.78 -19.24
CA GLU A 175 -0.01 -18.58 -17.83
C GLU A 175 -1.32 -18.23 -17.12
N VAL A 176 -1.55 -18.85 -15.97
CA VAL A 176 -2.73 -18.62 -15.15
C VAL A 176 -2.34 -17.76 -13.96
N ILE A 177 -2.99 -16.61 -13.84
CA ILE A 177 -2.81 -15.67 -12.72
C ILE A 177 -4.14 -15.56 -12.00
N TYR A 178 -4.18 -15.93 -10.72
CA TYR A 178 -5.34 -15.71 -9.86
C TYR A 178 -4.96 -14.84 -8.66
N LYS A 179 -5.90 -14.02 -8.22
CA LYS A 179 -5.76 -13.20 -7.02
C LYS A 179 -7.02 -13.36 -6.20
N VAL A 180 -6.87 -13.69 -4.92
CA VAL A 180 -7.97 -13.68 -3.94
C VAL A 180 -7.51 -12.97 -2.68
N LYS A 181 -8.08 -11.79 -2.42
CA LYS A 181 -7.75 -11.01 -1.22
C LYS A 181 -8.03 -11.83 0.04
N GLY A 182 -7.02 -11.96 0.90
CA GLY A 182 -7.12 -12.67 2.17
C GLY A 182 -6.65 -14.12 2.14
N LEU A 183 -6.34 -14.67 0.96
CA LEU A 183 -5.77 -16.00 0.81
C LEU A 183 -4.31 -15.90 0.35
N LYS A 184 -3.41 -16.60 1.04
CA LYS A 184 -1.96 -16.59 0.78
C LYS A 184 -1.48 -17.84 0.02
N HIS A 185 -2.30 -18.86 -0.09
CA HIS A 185 -1.93 -20.14 -0.69
C HIS A 185 -2.45 -20.23 -2.13
N GLU A 186 -1.81 -21.08 -2.92
CA GLU A 186 -2.29 -21.44 -4.25
C GLU A 186 -3.67 -22.09 -4.14
N ILE A 187 -4.63 -21.58 -4.92
CA ILE A 187 -5.98 -22.12 -4.99
C ILE A 187 -6.12 -22.69 -6.39
N GLU A 188 -6.30 -24.00 -6.49
CA GLU A 188 -6.72 -24.61 -7.74
C GLU A 188 -8.16 -24.17 -8.02
N LEU A 189 -8.34 -23.34 -9.05
CA LEU A 189 -9.66 -23.03 -9.55
C LEU A 189 -10.15 -24.22 -10.36
N THR A 190 -11.14 -24.93 -9.83
CA THR A 190 -11.78 -26.04 -10.53
C THR A 190 -12.43 -25.53 -11.81
N LYS A 191 -11.84 -25.83 -12.97
CA LYS A 191 -12.47 -25.59 -14.28
C LYS A 191 -13.56 -26.66 -14.47
N THR A 192 -14.82 -26.30 -14.29
CA THR A 192 -15.98 -27.07 -14.78
C THR A 192 -16.22 -26.80 -16.26
#